data_AF-A0A179I8L0-F1
#
_entry.id   AF-A0A179I8L0-F1
#
_cell.length_a   1.000
_cell.length_b   1.000
_cell.length_c   1.000
_cell.angle_alpha   90.00
_cell.angle_beta   90.00
_cell.angle_gamma   90.00
#
_symmetry.space_group_name_H-M   'P 1'
#
loop_
_entity.id
_entity.type
_entity.pdbx_description
1 polymer ?
#
loop_
_entity_poly.entity_id
_entity_poly.type
_entity_poly.pdbx_seq_one_letter_code
_entity_poly.pdbx_strand_id
1 'polypeptide(L)'
;MSPNERLYVALYARGGHPTMRQSEDKYHWAFILGPKSEGTKSQGKRFHAKETMRFIDGEAQSVWAFEERDIEMAPTAMILVRILIGKVKKRDRLKAVLRAVPIRAGDQIGWNCVYWIIEALHRLHRHQQAGDGIFEKSANILEWESIRDIALWYVAQKEMEHRFDGLAEEGAFDNSKVPTWDMLKNCERQA
;
A
#
# COMPACT_ATOMS: atom_id res chain seq x y z
N MET A 1 -3.64 -21.37 -15.17
CA MET A 1 -3.49 -19.96 -15.56
C MET A 1 -2.81 -19.18 -14.44
N SER A 2 -1.86 -18.28 -14.75
CA SER A 2 -1.26 -17.41 -13.72
C SER A 2 -2.29 -16.37 -13.25
N PRO A 3 -2.34 -15.99 -11.97
CA PRO A 3 -3.25 -14.95 -11.54
C PRO A 3 -2.95 -13.63 -12.25
N ASN A 4 -3.99 -12.94 -12.70
CA ASN A 4 -3.88 -11.68 -13.44
C ASN A 4 -3.86 -10.45 -12.52
N GLU A 5 -4.04 -10.64 -11.21
CA GLU A 5 -4.09 -9.56 -10.24
C GLU A 5 -2.94 -9.60 -9.26
N ARG A 6 -2.55 -8.42 -8.79
CA ARG A 6 -1.40 -8.15 -7.94
C ARG A 6 -1.83 -7.29 -6.78
N LEU A 7 -1.48 -7.71 -5.57
CA LEU A 7 -1.62 -6.89 -4.37
C LEU A 7 -0.28 -6.23 -4.09
N TYR A 8 -0.32 -4.91 -3.95
CA TYR A 8 0.81 -4.09 -3.59
C TYR A 8 0.55 -3.40 -2.26
N VAL A 9 1.61 -3.17 -1.49
CA VAL A 9 1.65 -2.12 -0.46
C VAL A 9 2.24 -0.87 -1.11
N ALA A 10 1.62 0.28 -0.90
CA ALA A 10 2.02 1.54 -1.47
C ALA A 10 2.35 2.55 -0.36
N LEU A 11 3.44 3.30 -0.57
CA LEU A 11 3.81 4.42 0.28
C LEU A 11 3.50 5.72 -0.45
N TYR A 12 2.88 6.64 0.28
CA TYR A 12 2.59 7.98 -0.18
C TYR A 12 3.30 8.99 0.72
N ALA A 13 3.70 10.12 0.13
CA ALA A 13 4.20 11.25 0.90
C ALA A 13 3.13 11.70 1.90
N ARG A 14 3.57 12.01 3.13
CA ARG A 14 2.73 12.47 4.22
C ARG A 14 3.41 13.65 4.90
N GLY A 15 2.64 14.68 5.22
CA GLY A 15 3.11 15.81 6.01
C GLY A 15 3.03 15.52 7.51
N GLY A 16 3.81 16.26 8.30
CA GLY A 16 3.85 16.14 9.75
C GLY A 16 5.04 15.32 10.26
N HIS A 17 5.29 15.39 11.56
CA HIS A 17 6.37 14.65 12.20
C HIS A 17 5.93 13.20 12.48
N PRO A 18 6.76 12.19 12.14
CA PRO A 18 6.48 10.81 12.51
C PRO A 18 6.45 10.66 14.04
N THR A 19 5.55 9.81 14.50
CA THR A 19 5.32 9.52 15.92
C THR A 19 5.60 8.06 16.27
N MET A 20 5.69 7.18 15.26
CA MET A 20 6.03 5.77 15.46
C MET A 20 7.55 5.60 15.63
N ARG A 21 7.95 4.61 16.43
CA ARG A 21 9.35 4.38 16.82
C ARG A 21 10.29 4.15 15.63
N GLN A 22 9.84 3.50 14.56
CA GLN A 22 10.66 3.26 13.37
C GLN A 22 10.27 4.20 12.22
N SER A 23 9.54 5.29 12.54
CA SER A 23 9.08 6.29 11.59
C SER A 23 8.26 5.71 10.42
N GLU A 24 7.58 4.58 10.63
CA GLU A 24 6.69 4.00 9.62
C GLU A 24 5.65 5.02 9.17
N ASP A 25 5.17 5.84 10.10
CA ASP A 25 4.17 6.88 9.88
C ASP A 25 4.72 8.17 9.25
N LYS A 26 6.02 8.23 8.87
CA LYS A 26 6.57 9.23 7.94
C LYS A 26 5.85 9.17 6.59
N TYR A 27 5.33 8.00 6.23
CA TYR A 27 4.57 7.78 5.01
C TYR A 27 3.12 7.45 5.31
N HIS A 28 2.24 7.73 4.35
CA HIS A 28 0.89 7.18 4.34
C HIS A 28 0.90 5.81 3.65
N TRP A 29 0.33 4.80 4.29
CA TRP A 29 0.32 3.43 3.77
C TRP A 29 -1.05 3.06 3.20
N ALA A 30 -1.03 2.31 2.09
CA ALA A 30 -2.24 1.77 1.47
C ALA A 30 -1.97 0.41 0.81
N PHE A 31 -3.02 -0.36 0.57
CA PHE A 31 -2.97 -1.43 -0.43
C PHE A 31 -3.42 -0.90 -1.79
N ILE A 32 -2.82 -1.44 -2.85
CA ILE A 32 -3.30 -1.31 -4.23
C ILE A 32 -3.51 -2.71 -4.80
N LEU A 33 -4.70 -2.97 -5.33
CA LEU A 33 -5.00 -4.11 -6.17
C LEU A 33 -4.94 -3.67 -7.63
N GLY A 34 -4.04 -4.25 -8.42
CA GLY A 34 -3.85 -3.88 -9.82
C GLY A 34 -3.65 -5.10 -10.74
N PRO A 35 -3.61 -4.87 -12.06
CA PRO A 35 -3.35 -5.92 -13.03
C PRO A 35 -1.88 -6.38 -13.00
N LYS A 36 -1.62 -7.58 -13.51
CA LYS A 36 -0.27 -8.16 -13.68
C LYS A 36 0.62 -7.31 -14.58
N SER A 37 0.02 -6.79 -15.65
CA SER A 37 0.65 -5.95 -16.65
C SER A 37 -0.05 -4.59 -16.65
N GLU A 38 0.74 -3.53 -16.54
CA GLU A 38 0.26 -2.16 -16.47
C GLU A 38 0.54 -1.45 -17.80
N GLY A 39 -0.44 -0.71 -18.30
CA GLY A 39 -0.32 0.23 -19.40
C GLY A 39 -0.95 1.56 -19.01
N THR A 40 -0.93 2.53 -19.92
CA THR A 40 -1.38 3.92 -19.65
C THR A 40 -2.82 4.06 -19.20
N LYS A 41 -3.69 3.08 -19.51
CA LYS A 41 -5.10 3.05 -19.10
C LYS A 41 -5.41 2.03 -18.00
N SER A 42 -4.37 1.40 -17.43
CA SER A 42 -4.58 0.38 -16.41
C SER A 42 -5.24 0.96 -15.17
N GLN A 43 -6.31 0.30 -14.74
CA GLN A 43 -7.06 0.65 -13.55
C GLN A 43 -6.73 -0.33 -12.42
N GLY A 44 -6.76 0.18 -11.21
CA GLY A 44 -6.61 -0.57 -9.98
C GLY A 44 -7.58 -0.07 -8.93
N LYS A 45 -7.38 -0.55 -7.70
CA LYS A 45 -8.20 -0.19 -6.56
C LYS A 45 -7.34 0.01 -5.34
N ARG A 46 -7.47 1.17 -4.70
CA ARG A 46 -6.77 1.51 -3.46
C ARG A 46 -7.65 1.21 -2.25
N PHE A 47 -7.03 0.70 -1.19
CA PHE A 47 -7.64 0.47 0.11
C PHE A 47 -6.74 1.06 1.18
N HIS A 48 -7.28 1.94 2.01
CA HIS A 48 -6.55 2.50 3.14
C HIS A 48 -7.50 3.01 4.23
N ALA A 49 -6.98 3.12 5.44
CA ALA A 49 -7.54 4.03 6.42
C ALA A 49 -6.93 5.41 6.22
N LYS A 50 -7.76 6.46 6.23
CA LYS A 50 -7.33 7.85 6.07
C LYS A 50 -8.09 8.76 7.04
N GLU A 51 -7.49 9.89 7.36
CA GLU A 51 -8.21 10.99 7.99
C GLU A 51 -9.15 11.66 6.98
N THR A 52 -10.31 12.05 7.47
CA THR A 52 -11.33 12.79 6.75
C THR A 52 -11.96 13.79 7.70
N MET A 53 -12.17 15.01 7.23
CA MET A 53 -12.94 15.99 7.99
C MET A 53 -14.42 15.60 7.98
N ARG A 54 -15.05 15.60 9.14
CA ARG A 54 -16.51 15.48 9.29
C ARG A 54 -17.01 16.56 10.22
N PHE A 55 -18.23 17.04 9.96
CA PHE A 55 -18.91 17.95 10.88
C PHE A 55 -19.72 17.11 11.88
N ILE A 56 -19.32 17.17 13.15
CA ILE A 56 -20.00 16.50 14.26
C ILE A 56 -20.41 17.61 15.22
N ASP A 57 -21.71 17.70 15.51
CA ASP A 57 -22.31 18.76 16.35
C ASP A 57 -21.96 20.19 15.92
N GLY A 58 -21.82 20.41 14.60
CA GLY A 58 -21.49 21.72 14.03
C GLY A 58 -19.99 22.05 13.98
N GLU A 59 -19.13 21.20 14.55
CA GLU A 59 -17.68 21.40 14.55
C GLU A 59 -16.97 20.46 13.57
N ALA A 60 -15.96 20.99 12.87
CA ALA A 60 -15.14 20.20 11.97
C ALA A 60 -14.14 19.36 12.76
N GLN A 61 -14.31 18.04 12.74
CA GLN A 61 -13.46 17.08 13.43
C GLN A 61 -12.73 16.18 12.40
N SER A 62 -11.44 15.93 12.63
CA SER A 62 -10.71 14.90 11.90
C SER A 62 -11.12 13.53 12.43
N VAL A 63 -11.62 12.66 11.57
CA VAL A 63 -11.94 11.27 11.92
C VAL A 63 -11.28 10.32 10.94
N TRP A 64 -10.91 9.14 11.44
CA TRP A 64 -10.41 8.08 10.57
C TRP A 64 -11.56 7.35 9.88
N ALA A 65 -11.38 7.06 8.60
CA ALA A 65 -12.32 6.28 7.81
C ALA A 65 -11.58 5.33 6.87
N PHE A 66 -12.20 4.19 6.59
CA PHE A 66 -11.79 3.31 5.49
C PHE A 66 -12.26 3.90 4.16
N GLU A 67 -11.35 3.96 3.18
CA GLU A 67 -11.65 4.31 1.78
C GLU A 67 -11.25 3.13 0.87
N GLU A 68 -12.21 2.71 0.04
CA GLU A 68 -11.98 1.87 -1.13
C GLU A 68 -12.30 2.71 -2.37
N ARG A 69 -11.32 2.88 -3.25
CA ARG A 69 -11.47 3.75 -4.42
C ARG A 69 -10.82 3.16 -5.67
N ASP A 70 -11.51 3.25 -6.80
CA ASP A 70 -10.90 2.95 -8.11
C ASP A 70 -9.90 4.05 -8.47
N ILE A 71 -8.72 3.63 -8.94
CA ILE A 71 -7.59 4.52 -9.24
C ILE A 71 -6.96 4.13 -10.58
N GLU A 72 -6.33 5.09 -11.23
CA GLU A 72 -5.38 4.80 -12.29
C GLU A 72 -4.11 4.19 -11.69
N MET A 73 -3.45 3.29 -12.43
CA MET A 73 -2.18 2.70 -12.02
C MET A 73 -0.97 3.60 -12.33
N ALA A 74 -1.19 4.67 -13.09
CA ALA A 74 -0.20 5.72 -13.33
C ALA A 74 0.15 6.48 -12.04
N PRO A 75 1.32 7.13 -11.97
CA PRO A 75 1.72 7.94 -10.82
C PRO A 75 0.70 9.04 -10.50
N THR A 76 0.24 9.05 -9.25
CA THR A 76 -0.51 10.18 -8.68
C THR A 76 0.45 11.08 -7.91
N ALA A 77 0.14 12.38 -7.76
CA ALA A 77 1.06 13.40 -7.21
C ALA A 77 1.73 13.08 -5.85
N MET A 78 1.21 12.12 -5.08
CA MET A 78 1.75 11.77 -3.75
C MET A 78 2.25 10.33 -3.62
N ILE A 79 2.14 9.48 -4.66
CA ILE A 79 2.64 8.10 -4.54
C ILE A 79 4.15 8.08 -4.71
N LEU A 80 4.86 7.45 -3.77
CA LEU A 80 6.31 7.36 -3.79
C LEU A 80 6.75 6.02 -4.38
N VAL A 81 6.37 4.91 -3.76
CA VAL A 81 6.76 3.55 -4.18
C VAL A 81 5.60 2.57 -4.02
N ARG A 82 5.70 1.43 -4.72
CA ARG A 82 4.84 0.25 -4.50
C ARG A 82 5.69 -0.99 -4.30
N ILE A 83 5.22 -1.90 -3.47
CA ILE A 83 5.87 -3.16 -3.14
C ILE A 83 4.90 -4.28 -3.48
N LEU A 84 5.21 -5.10 -4.47
CA LEU A 84 4.40 -6.26 -4.84
C LEU A 84 4.59 -7.36 -3.80
N ILE A 85 3.51 -7.67 -3.08
CA ILE A 85 3.52 -8.63 -1.98
C ILE A 85 2.74 -9.91 -2.29
N GLY A 86 1.93 -9.95 -3.36
CA GLY A 86 1.18 -11.18 -3.66
C GLY A 86 0.48 -11.22 -5.01
N LYS A 87 0.34 -12.45 -5.55
CA LYS A 87 -0.50 -12.74 -6.72
C LYS A 87 -1.89 -13.18 -6.25
N VAL A 88 -2.91 -12.39 -6.59
CA VAL A 88 -4.27 -12.56 -6.07
C VAL A 88 -5.07 -13.51 -6.96
N LYS A 89 -5.57 -14.60 -6.38
CA LYS A 89 -6.47 -15.56 -7.05
C LYS A 89 -7.94 -15.27 -6.78
N LYS A 90 -8.26 -14.61 -5.67
CA LYS A 90 -9.64 -14.37 -5.22
C LYS A 90 -9.87 -12.91 -4.86
N ARG A 91 -10.13 -12.13 -5.90
CA ARG A 91 -10.42 -10.69 -5.83
C ARG A 91 -11.45 -10.35 -4.75
N ASP A 92 -12.61 -10.99 -4.80
CA ASP A 92 -13.73 -10.60 -3.94
C ASP A 92 -13.49 -11.00 -2.49
N ARG A 93 -12.79 -12.12 -2.25
CA ARG A 93 -12.38 -12.52 -0.89
C ARG A 93 -11.35 -11.55 -0.32
N LEU A 94 -10.36 -11.11 -1.12
CA LEU A 94 -9.43 -10.05 -0.72
C LEU A 94 -10.19 -8.79 -0.29
N LYS A 95 -11.08 -8.30 -1.16
CA LYS A 95 -11.88 -7.09 -0.89
C LYS A 95 -12.72 -7.22 0.37
N ALA A 96 -13.40 -8.36 0.55
CA ALA A 96 -14.21 -8.63 1.73
C ALA A 96 -13.38 -8.59 3.01
N VAL A 97 -12.17 -9.18 3.00
CA VAL A 97 -11.26 -9.14 4.15
C VAL A 97 -10.83 -7.70 4.47
N LEU A 98 -10.41 -6.92 3.47
CA LEU A 98 -9.96 -5.54 3.67
C LEU A 98 -11.08 -4.64 4.18
N ARG A 99 -12.31 -4.77 3.67
CA ARG A 99 -13.49 -4.02 4.14
C ARG A 99 -13.86 -4.35 5.59
N ALA A 100 -13.57 -5.56 6.04
CA ALA A 100 -13.90 -6.02 7.38
C ALA A 100 -12.84 -5.63 8.44
N VAL A 101 -11.76 -4.92 8.05
CA VAL A 101 -10.76 -4.40 8.99
C VAL A 101 -11.35 -3.16 9.68
N PRO A 102 -11.51 -3.18 11.02
CA PRO A 102 -12.11 -2.07 11.75
C PRO A 102 -11.18 -0.85 11.82
N ILE A 103 -11.79 0.33 11.88
CA ILE A 103 -11.12 1.57 12.25
C ILE A 103 -11.16 1.68 13.77
N ARG A 104 -10.00 1.81 14.43
CA ARG A 104 -9.89 1.80 15.91
C ARG A 104 -9.39 3.11 16.51
N ALA A 105 -9.44 4.20 15.75
CA ALA A 105 -8.88 5.49 16.17
C ALA A 105 -9.46 6.05 17.48
N GLY A 106 -10.67 5.63 17.88
CA GLY A 106 -11.27 6.00 19.17
C GLY A 106 -10.90 5.07 20.34
N ASP A 107 -10.47 3.84 20.06
CA ASP A 107 -10.22 2.81 21.08
C ASP A 107 -8.72 2.69 21.41
N GLN A 108 -7.85 3.10 20.49
CA GLN A 108 -6.40 2.93 20.61
C GLN A 108 -5.68 4.25 20.36
N ILE A 109 -5.00 4.75 21.39
CA ILE A 109 -4.13 5.93 21.30
C ILE A 109 -3.02 5.67 20.27
N GLY A 110 -2.79 6.64 19.38
CA GLY A 110 -1.75 6.57 18.34
C GLY A 110 -2.10 5.71 17.13
N TRP A 111 -3.34 5.22 17.03
CA TRP A 111 -3.80 4.46 15.87
C TRP A 111 -3.74 5.29 14.58
N ASN A 112 -3.32 4.68 13.47
CA ASN A 112 -3.14 5.33 12.18
C ASN A 112 -3.23 4.32 11.02
N CYS A 113 -2.94 4.76 9.79
CA CYS A 113 -2.96 3.91 8.60
C CYS A 113 -2.01 2.69 8.66
N VAL A 114 -0.88 2.79 9.37
CA VAL A 114 0.07 1.69 9.54
C VAL A 114 -0.55 0.57 10.36
N TYR A 115 -1.20 0.90 11.48
CA TYR A 115 -1.93 -0.08 12.30
C TYR A 115 -3.04 -0.78 11.51
N TRP A 116 -3.73 -0.05 10.63
CA TRP A 116 -4.73 -0.65 9.74
C TRP A 116 -4.09 -1.67 8.77
N ILE A 117 -2.92 -1.37 8.19
CA ILE A 117 -2.18 -2.31 7.32
C ILE A 117 -1.75 -3.56 8.10
N ILE A 118 -1.23 -3.41 9.31
CA ILE A 118 -0.82 -4.53 10.17
C ILE A 118 -2.02 -5.46 10.43
N GLU A 119 -3.15 -4.92 10.87
CA GLU A 119 -4.35 -5.73 11.14
C GLU A 119 -4.89 -6.40 9.88
N ALA A 120 -4.85 -5.70 8.74
CA ALA A 120 -5.24 -6.24 7.45
C ALA A 120 -4.34 -7.41 7.02
N LEU A 121 -3.01 -7.28 7.12
CA LEU A 121 -2.05 -8.35 6.82
C LEU A 121 -2.29 -9.57 7.71
N HIS A 122 -2.49 -9.39 9.02
CA HIS A 122 -2.82 -10.49 9.91
C HIS A 122 -4.11 -11.22 9.52
N ARG A 123 -5.16 -10.49 9.11
CA ARG A 123 -6.40 -11.09 8.63
C ARG A 123 -6.20 -11.84 7.31
N LEU A 124 -5.46 -11.25 6.36
CA LEU A 124 -5.12 -11.90 5.10
C LEU A 124 -4.31 -13.17 5.30
N HIS A 125 -3.33 -13.15 6.21
CA HIS A 125 -2.53 -14.31 6.56
C HIS A 125 -3.40 -15.44 7.14
N ARG A 126 -4.28 -15.13 8.11
CA ARG A 126 -5.23 -16.13 8.67
C ARG A 126 -6.11 -16.74 7.58
N HIS A 127 -6.66 -15.93 6.69
CA HIS A 127 -7.45 -16.42 5.56
C HIS A 127 -6.64 -17.26 4.57
N GLN A 128 -5.35 -16.97 4.40
CA GLN A 128 -4.46 -17.76 3.57
C GLN A 128 -4.19 -19.14 4.18
N GLN A 129 -4.06 -19.23 5.50
CA GLN A 129 -3.79 -20.51 6.21
C GLN A 129 -5.02 -21.40 6.38
N ALA A 130 -6.23 -20.82 6.52
CA ALA A 130 -7.47 -21.55 6.81
C ALA A 130 -8.02 -22.44 5.67
N GLY A 131 -7.25 -22.66 4.60
CA GLY A 131 -7.70 -23.38 3.41
C GLY A 131 -8.41 -22.48 2.40
N ASP A 132 -8.22 -22.79 1.11
CA ASP A 132 -8.82 -22.04 0.01
C ASP A 132 -8.34 -20.57 -0.10
N GLY A 133 -7.03 -20.35 0.10
CA GLY A 133 -6.39 -19.05 0.23
C GLY A 133 -6.68 -18.00 -0.86
N ILE A 134 -6.48 -16.73 -0.50
CA ILE A 134 -6.72 -15.56 -1.35
C ILE A 134 -5.65 -15.44 -2.44
N PHE A 135 -4.43 -15.83 -2.10
CA PHE A 135 -3.25 -15.69 -2.96
C PHE A 135 -2.82 -17.03 -3.53
N GLU A 136 -2.00 -16.96 -4.58
CA GLU A 136 -1.23 -18.11 -5.03
C GLU A 136 -0.32 -18.63 -3.92
N LYS A 137 -0.37 -19.95 -3.67
CA LYS A 137 0.18 -20.61 -2.47
C LYS A 137 1.64 -20.24 -2.19
N SER A 138 2.47 -20.16 -3.22
CA SER A 138 3.91 -19.85 -3.15
C SER A 138 4.28 -18.44 -3.63
N ALA A 139 3.30 -17.56 -3.86
CA ALA A 139 3.56 -16.23 -4.41
C ALA A 139 2.79 -15.16 -3.60
N ASN A 140 3.06 -15.16 -2.29
CA ASN A 140 2.63 -14.13 -1.35
C ASN A 140 3.63 -14.01 -0.20
N ILE A 141 3.81 -12.78 0.28
CA ILE A 141 4.52 -12.42 1.50
C ILE A 141 3.55 -11.54 2.28
N LEU A 142 3.17 -11.98 3.48
CA LEU A 142 2.14 -11.32 4.31
C LEU A 142 2.65 -10.97 5.71
N GLU A 143 3.94 -11.16 5.96
CA GLU A 143 4.58 -10.82 7.23
C GLU A 143 4.94 -9.33 7.23
N TRP A 144 4.51 -8.64 8.29
CA TRP A 144 4.55 -7.17 8.33
C TRP A 144 5.98 -6.66 8.33
N GLU A 145 6.85 -7.27 9.12
CA GLU A 145 8.24 -6.87 9.31
C GLU A 145 8.99 -6.92 7.97
N SER A 146 8.89 -8.02 7.23
CA SER A 146 9.48 -8.17 5.89
C SER A 146 8.98 -7.10 4.92
N ILE A 147 7.66 -6.84 4.90
CA ILE A 147 7.05 -5.83 4.03
C ILE A 147 7.52 -4.43 4.41
N ARG A 148 7.51 -4.13 5.72
CA ARG A 148 7.91 -2.84 6.27
C ARG A 148 9.35 -2.54 5.90
N ASP A 149 10.25 -3.47 6.19
CA ASP A 149 11.68 -3.27 6.03
C ASP A 149 12.03 -3.05 4.55
N ILE A 150 11.44 -3.84 3.64
CA ILE A 150 11.63 -3.63 2.19
C ILE A 150 10.99 -2.32 1.72
N ALA A 151 9.80 -1.96 2.19
CA ALA A 151 9.14 -0.73 1.79
C ALA A 151 9.94 0.51 2.21
N LEU A 152 10.40 0.53 3.47
CA LEU A 152 11.20 1.63 4.03
C LEU A 152 12.59 1.71 3.42
N TRP A 153 13.26 0.56 3.21
CA TRP A 153 14.53 0.52 2.49
C TRP A 153 14.37 1.06 1.06
N TYR A 154 13.40 0.56 0.32
CA TYR A 154 13.26 0.89 -1.10
C TYR A 154 12.88 2.36 -1.31
N VAL A 155 11.98 2.92 -0.50
CA VAL A 155 11.69 4.36 -0.58
C VAL A 155 12.91 5.20 -0.22
N ALA A 156 13.69 4.81 0.79
CA ALA A 156 14.93 5.52 1.14
C ALA A 156 15.97 5.45 0.02
N GLN A 157 16.10 4.32 -0.68
CA GLN A 157 16.93 4.23 -1.88
C GLN A 157 16.47 5.21 -2.96
N LYS A 158 15.16 5.30 -3.23
CA LYS A 158 14.63 6.24 -4.23
C LYS A 158 14.75 7.71 -3.82
N GLU A 159 14.70 8.00 -2.52
CA GLU A 159 15.05 9.32 -1.98
C GLU A 159 16.54 9.64 -2.24
N MET A 160 17.45 8.70 -1.97
CA MET A 160 18.90 8.88 -2.22
C MET A 160 19.24 9.02 -3.71
N GLU A 161 18.47 8.36 -4.57
CA GLU A 161 18.60 8.47 -6.03
C GLU A 161 17.95 9.76 -6.58
N HIS A 162 17.49 10.69 -5.73
CA HIS A 162 16.87 11.97 -6.14
C HIS A 162 15.60 11.82 -6.99
N ARG A 163 14.89 10.69 -6.81
CA ARG A 163 13.71 10.40 -7.63
C ARG A 163 12.53 11.33 -7.37
N PHE A 164 12.48 11.94 -6.18
CA PHE A 164 11.30 12.68 -5.72
C PHE A 164 11.53 14.19 -5.53
N ASP A 165 12.77 14.67 -5.67
CA ASP A 165 13.17 16.06 -5.38
C ASP A 165 13.59 16.85 -6.63
N GLY A 166 13.66 16.19 -7.80
CA GLY A 166 14.04 16.82 -9.06
C GLY A 166 15.55 17.05 -9.23
N LEU A 167 16.38 16.46 -8.37
CA LEU A 167 17.84 16.58 -8.46
C LEU A 167 18.51 15.46 -9.28
N ALA A 168 17.74 14.47 -9.73
CA ALA A 168 18.24 13.40 -10.60
C ALA A 168 18.56 13.92 -12.01
N GLU A 169 19.51 13.25 -12.68
CA GLU A 169 19.84 13.54 -14.08
C GLU A 169 18.60 13.39 -14.99
N GLU A 170 18.51 14.22 -16.02
CA GLU A 170 17.40 14.16 -16.97
C GLU A 170 17.34 12.77 -17.63
N GLY A 171 16.17 12.15 -17.60
CA GLY A 171 15.97 10.81 -18.15
C GLY A 171 16.44 9.66 -17.25
N ALA A 172 16.95 9.93 -16.03
CA ALA A 172 17.33 8.88 -15.08
C ALA A 172 16.16 7.96 -14.70
N PHE A 173 14.92 8.47 -14.72
CA PHE A 173 13.72 7.71 -14.39
C PHE A 173 12.60 7.88 -15.41
N ASP A 174 11.86 6.79 -15.64
CA ASP A 174 10.55 6.84 -16.27
C ASP A 174 9.52 7.40 -15.27
N ASN A 175 9.29 8.71 -15.32
CA ASN A 175 8.33 9.43 -14.48
C ASN A 175 6.86 9.09 -14.81
N SER A 176 6.60 8.33 -15.88
CA SER A 176 5.26 7.80 -16.16
C SER A 176 4.94 6.54 -15.35
N LYS A 177 5.90 6.04 -14.56
CA LYS A 177 5.76 4.82 -13.76
C LYS A 177 6.10 5.03 -12.29
N VAL A 178 5.32 4.37 -11.44
CA VAL A 178 5.59 4.32 -10.01
C VAL A 178 6.72 3.31 -9.78
N PRO A 179 7.83 3.69 -9.13
CA PRO A 179 8.89 2.74 -8.78
C PRO A 179 8.29 1.59 -7.97
N THR A 180 8.52 0.36 -8.43
CA THR A 180 7.84 -0.82 -7.93
C THR A 180 8.84 -1.94 -7.64
N TRP A 181 8.95 -2.36 -6.38
CA TRP A 181 9.74 -3.54 -5.99
C TRP A 181 8.89 -4.81 -6.04
N ASP A 182 9.39 -5.87 -6.68
CA ASP A 182 8.80 -7.21 -6.67
C ASP A 182 9.42 -8.05 -5.56
N MET A 183 8.78 -8.11 -4.37
CA MET A 183 9.29 -8.93 -3.27
C MET A 183 9.23 -10.44 -3.58
N LEU A 184 8.38 -10.86 -4.52
CA LEU A 184 8.28 -12.27 -4.91
C LEU A 184 9.48 -12.71 -5.77
N LYS A 185 10.17 -11.76 -6.40
CA LYS A 185 11.38 -11.98 -7.20
C LYS A 185 12.64 -11.35 -6.60
N ASN A 186 12.47 -10.56 -5.54
CA ASN A 186 13.50 -9.73 -4.93
C ASN A 186 14.23 -8.83 -5.93
N CYS A 187 13.48 -8.10 -6.75
CA CYS A 187 14.04 -7.14 -7.71
C CYS A 187 13.10 -5.97 -7.98
N GLU A 188 13.66 -4.84 -8.42
CA GLU A 188 12.86 -3.75 -8.98
C GLU A 188 12.25 -4.22 -10.31
N ARG A 189 10.93 -4.00 -10.49
CA ARG A 189 10.29 -4.28 -11.77
C ARG A 189 10.82 -3.27 -12.77
N GLN A 190 11.60 -3.75 -13.72
CA GLN A 190 11.98 -2.93 -14.87
C GLN A 190 10.71 -2.45 -15.57
N ALA A 191 10.71 -1.16 -15.81
CA ALA A 191 9.71 -0.39 -16.54
C ALA A 191 9.44 -1.01 -17.91
#